data_AF-A0A959CNH7-F1
#
_entry.id   AF-A0A959CNH7-F1
#
_cell.length_a   1.000
_cell.length_b   1.000
_cell.length_c   1.000
_cell.angle_alpha   90.00
_cell.angle_beta   90.00
_cell.angle_gamma   90.00
#
_symmetry.space_group_name_H-M   'P 1'
#
loop_
_entity.id
_entity.type
_entity.pdbx_description
1 polymer ?
#
loop_
_entity_poly.entity_id
_entity_poly.type
_entity_poly.pdbx_seq_one_letter_code
_entity_poly.pdbx_strand_id
1 'polypeptide(L)'
;MRTVLGILLLLFSAQANAQPTARCNLNIGINLAGPTDYNAEWPFVDIMRYCRAWETTNAAWTAGGQNLWNTELIDHFEFDEQGYPLEAPLDIDHPNADTEQVIRTVWANTSALPAGTYVLLYEGEGEIDFRFDAQAVSQSPGRMEVAVIPNDDIMALMIMRSNPGNPIRNIRFLMPGTEATYLDNPWNEDFLEKVAPFKALRFMDWGLTNNSRLQHWADRPLPTDYTYTLAGNPYEHWIDLCNRNQSDAWVCVPHRADDNY
;
A
#
# COMPACT_ATOMS: atom_id res chain seq x y z
N MET A 1 -51.96 59.92 39.04
CA MET A 1 -51.04 58.77 38.84
C MET A 1 -50.78 58.63 37.34
N ARG A 2 -49.53 58.84 36.91
CA ARG A 2 -49.12 58.75 35.50
C ARG A 2 -48.72 57.31 35.19
N THR A 3 -49.43 56.66 34.28
CA THR A 3 -49.11 55.32 33.79
C THR A 3 -48.12 55.45 32.64
N VAL A 4 -46.89 54.96 32.81
CA VAL A 4 -45.86 54.90 31.76
C VAL A 4 -46.05 53.60 31.00
N LEU A 5 -46.30 53.69 29.69
CA LEU A 5 -46.41 52.55 28.79
C LEU A 5 -45.01 52.23 28.25
N GLY A 6 -44.39 51.16 28.75
CA GLY A 6 -43.10 50.66 28.23
C GLY A 6 -43.32 49.81 26.98
N ILE A 7 -42.86 50.28 25.83
CA ILE A 7 -42.86 49.51 24.58
C ILE A 7 -41.58 48.65 24.59
N LEU A 8 -41.76 47.33 24.63
CA LEU A 8 -40.68 46.35 24.49
C LEU A 8 -40.43 46.11 22.98
N LEU A 9 -39.32 46.62 22.43
CA LEU A 9 -38.87 46.26 21.08
C LEU A 9 -38.22 44.88 21.14
N LEU A 10 -38.86 43.87 20.55
CA LEU A 10 -38.25 42.59 20.23
C LEU A 10 -37.45 42.75 18.92
N LEU A 11 -36.13 42.80 19.04
CA LEU A 11 -35.22 42.71 17.90
C LEU A 11 -35.17 41.25 17.43
N PHE A 12 -35.89 40.93 16.36
CA PHE A 12 -35.67 39.70 15.61
C PHE A 12 -34.36 39.85 14.82
N SER A 13 -33.29 39.22 15.29
CA SER A 13 -32.09 38.97 14.50
C SER A 13 -32.44 37.94 13.43
N ALA A 14 -32.84 38.40 12.25
CA ALA A 14 -32.87 37.56 11.06
C ALA A 14 -31.41 37.17 10.74
N GLN A 15 -31.03 35.94 11.08
CA GLN A 15 -29.81 35.35 10.53
C GLN A 15 -30.04 35.14 9.04
N ALA A 16 -29.60 36.12 8.24
CA ALA A 16 -29.45 35.93 6.81
C ALA A 16 -28.31 34.92 6.60
N ASN A 17 -28.64 33.65 6.39
CA ASN A 17 -27.69 32.69 5.85
C ASN A 17 -27.37 33.10 4.41
N ALA A 18 -26.28 33.85 4.25
CA ALA A 18 -25.79 34.33 2.96
C ALA A 18 -25.07 33.26 2.14
N GLN A 19 -24.97 32.02 2.65
CA GLN A 19 -24.45 30.91 1.86
C GLN A 19 -25.59 30.36 0.99
N PRO A 20 -25.44 30.38 -0.35
CA PRO A 20 -26.40 29.70 -1.22
C PRO A 20 -26.47 28.23 -0.79
N THR A 21 -27.70 27.71 -0.69
CA THR A 21 -27.95 26.27 -0.51
C THR A 21 -27.13 25.50 -1.54
N ALA A 22 -26.55 24.36 -1.14
CA ALA A 22 -25.60 23.51 -1.87
C ALA A 22 -26.09 23.02 -3.25
N ARG A 23 -26.33 23.95 -4.19
CA ARG A 23 -26.93 23.72 -5.51
C ARG A 23 -25.93 23.82 -6.66
N CYS A 24 -24.65 24.09 -6.36
CA CYS A 24 -23.63 24.23 -7.39
C CYS A 24 -22.25 23.80 -6.89
N ASN A 25 -22.16 22.63 -6.25
CA ASN A 25 -20.84 22.01 -6.10
C ASN A 25 -20.36 21.63 -7.50
N LEU A 26 -19.17 22.11 -7.88
CA LEU A 26 -18.55 21.75 -9.15
C LEU A 26 -18.26 20.24 -9.10
N ASN A 27 -18.81 19.48 -10.04
CA ASN A 27 -18.47 18.07 -10.17
C ASN A 27 -17.10 17.98 -10.84
N ILE A 28 -16.08 17.71 -10.03
CA ILE A 28 -14.71 17.49 -10.48
C ILE A 28 -14.37 16.00 -10.43
N GLY A 29 -13.62 15.56 -11.43
CA GLY A 29 -12.97 14.25 -11.43
C GLY A 29 -11.48 14.38 -11.20
N ILE A 30 -10.87 13.28 -10.76
CA ILE A 30 -9.42 13.16 -10.59
C ILE A 30 -8.94 11.85 -11.22
N ASN A 31 -7.67 11.81 -11.59
CA ASN A 31 -6.96 10.58 -11.92
C ASN A 31 -6.14 10.17 -10.69
N LEU A 32 -6.35 8.97 -10.18
CA LEU A 32 -5.59 8.44 -9.03
C LEU A 32 -4.18 8.05 -9.46
N ALA A 33 -3.19 8.23 -8.58
CA ALA A 33 -1.80 7.96 -8.93
C ALA A 33 -1.53 6.46 -9.00
N GLY A 34 -0.50 6.07 -9.75
CA GLY A 34 -0.10 4.66 -9.86
C GLY A 34 0.46 4.11 -8.54
N PRO A 35 0.36 2.79 -8.31
CA PRO A 35 1.03 2.15 -7.19
C PRO A 35 2.55 2.18 -7.40
N THR A 36 3.28 2.80 -6.49
CA THR A 36 4.75 2.74 -6.43
C THR A 36 5.20 2.60 -4.98
N ASP A 37 6.42 2.10 -4.79
CA ASP A 37 7.03 1.91 -3.47
C ASP A 37 7.46 3.21 -2.79
N TYR A 38 7.47 4.33 -3.52
CA TYR A 38 7.78 5.69 -3.02
C TYR A 38 6.56 6.61 -3.03
N ASN A 39 5.36 6.04 -2.98
CA ASN A 39 4.13 6.83 -3.06
C ASN A 39 3.97 7.80 -1.88
N ALA A 40 3.40 8.97 -2.19
CA ALA A 40 2.95 9.94 -1.18
C ALA A 40 1.49 9.71 -0.76
N GLU A 41 0.74 8.92 -1.54
CA GLU A 41 -0.60 8.46 -1.21
C GLU A 41 -0.58 6.97 -0.84
N TRP A 42 -1.11 6.64 0.33
CA TRP A 42 -1.20 5.26 0.84
C TRP A 42 -2.66 4.87 0.97
N PRO A 43 -3.27 4.24 -0.05
CA PRO A 43 -4.70 3.96 -0.05
C PRO A 43 -5.10 2.86 0.93
N PHE A 44 -4.20 1.93 1.22
CA PHE A 44 -4.47 0.75 2.02
C PHE A 44 -3.74 0.80 3.36
N VAL A 45 -4.37 0.23 4.39
CA VAL A 45 -3.74 0.06 5.71
C VAL A 45 -2.71 -1.08 5.71
N ASP A 46 -2.81 -2.02 4.76
CA ASP A 46 -1.80 -3.02 4.49
C ASP A 46 -0.78 -2.47 3.50
N ILE A 47 0.36 -1.99 4.01
CA ILE A 47 1.37 -1.34 3.18
C ILE A 47 2.14 -2.32 2.30
N MET A 48 2.05 -3.65 2.53
CA MET A 48 2.60 -4.64 1.58
C MET A 48 2.08 -4.45 0.17
N ARG A 49 0.83 -3.99 0.02
CA ARG A 49 0.21 -3.77 -1.30
C ARG A 49 0.98 -2.79 -2.18
N TYR A 50 1.81 -1.95 -1.59
CA TYR A 50 2.58 -0.92 -2.28
C TYR A 50 4.09 -1.11 -2.04
N CYS A 51 4.55 -2.33 -1.71
CA CYS A 51 5.98 -2.61 -1.62
C CYS A 51 6.61 -2.75 -3.01
N ARG A 52 7.93 -2.57 -3.10
CA ARG A 52 8.68 -2.88 -4.32
C ARG A 52 8.57 -4.37 -4.66
N ALA A 53 8.74 -4.71 -5.93
CA ALA A 53 9.04 -6.09 -6.33
C ALA A 53 10.21 -6.66 -5.49
N TRP A 54 10.22 -7.97 -5.30
CA TRP A 54 11.30 -8.64 -4.58
C TRP A 54 12.65 -8.38 -5.26
N GLU A 55 13.66 -8.05 -4.46
CA GLU A 55 15.05 -7.90 -4.86
C GLU A 55 15.90 -8.93 -4.10
N THR A 56 17.02 -9.35 -4.68
CA THR A 56 18.00 -10.20 -3.99
C THR A 56 19.09 -9.35 -3.35
N THR A 57 19.60 -9.80 -2.21
CA THR A 57 20.70 -9.14 -1.50
C THR A 57 21.53 -10.13 -0.72
N ASN A 58 22.78 -9.77 -0.44
CA ASN A 58 23.63 -10.51 0.50
C ASN A 58 22.95 -10.58 1.88
N ALA A 59 22.91 -11.78 2.48
CA ALA A 59 22.41 -12.03 3.84
C ALA A 59 23.21 -11.29 4.92
N ALA A 60 24.49 -11.02 4.67
CA ALA A 60 25.34 -10.27 5.58
C ALA A 60 26.27 -9.31 4.83
N TRP A 61 26.68 -8.25 5.52
CA TRP A 61 27.70 -7.35 5.01
C TRP A 61 29.07 -8.02 5.02
N THR A 62 29.81 -7.90 3.91
CA THR A 62 31.14 -8.48 3.75
C THR A 62 32.20 -7.40 3.57
N ALA A 63 33.22 -7.39 4.43
CA ALA A 63 34.31 -6.42 4.34
C ALA A 63 35.10 -6.59 3.05
N GLY A 64 35.16 -5.52 2.24
CA GLY A 64 35.81 -5.55 0.92
C GLY A 64 35.00 -6.25 -0.18
N GLY A 65 33.80 -6.75 0.14
CA GLY A 65 32.83 -7.24 -0.85
C GLY A 65 32.12 -6.11 -1.59
N GLN A 66 31.42 -6.45 -2.67
CA GLN A 66 30.69 -5.46 -3.46
C GLN A 66 29.50 -4.87 -2.70
N ASN A 67 28.83 -5.69 -1.89
CA ASN A 67 27.66 -5.32 -1.09
C ASN A 67 26.61 -4.57 -1.93
N LEU A 68 26.31 -5.11 -3.11
CA LEU A 68 25.35 -4.52 -4.03
C LEU A 68 24.00 -4.34 -3.36
N TRP A 69 23.31 -3.25 -3.68
CA TRP A 69 21.95 -3.02 -3.21
C TRP A 69 21.03 -4.15 -3.68
N ASN A 70 20.96 -4.38 -4.98
CA ASN A 70 20.31 -5.52 -5.61
C ASN A 70 21.39 -6.36 -6.29
N THR A 71 21.48 -7.64 -5.95
CA THR A 71 22.46 -8.56 -6.56
C THR A 71 22.02 -9.08 -7.93
N GLU A 72 20.77 -8.82 -8.33
CA GLU A 72 20.17 -9.21 -9.61
C GLU A 72 20.12 -10.73 -9.83
N LEU A 73 19.90 -11.49 -8.76
CA LEU A 73 19.89 -12.95 -8.73
C LEU A 73 18.49 -13.54 -8.50
N ILE A 74 17.44 -12.75 -8.74
CA ILE A 74 16.06 -13.14 -8.45
C ILE A 74 15.64 -14.40 -9.24
N ASP A 75 16.20 -14.59 -10.44
CA ASP A 75 15.94 -15.75 -11.31
C ASP A 75 16.44 -17.09 -10.73
N HIS A 76 17.25 -17.06 -9.66
CA HIS A 76 17.67 -18.25 -8.92
C HIS A 76 16.67 -18.69 -7.85
N PHE A 77 15.72 -17.83 -7.48
CA PHE A 77 14.72 -18.12 -6.46
C PHE A 77 13.45 -18.67 -7.12
N GLU A 78 12.86 -19.68 -6.48
CA GLU A 78 11.52 -20.16 -6.81
C GLU A 78 10.48 -19.48 -5.91
N PHE A 79 9.33 -19.18 -6.49
CA PHE A 79 8.21 -18.50 -5.83
C PHE A 79 6.94 -19.35 -5.92
N ASP A 80 6.06 -19.21 -4.93
CA ASP A 80 4.72 -19.78 -5.00
C ASP A 80 3.83 -19.02 -6.01
N GLU A 81 2.62 -19.52 -6.22
CA GLU A 81 1.63 -18.91 -7.12
C GLU A 81 1.25 -17.48 -6.75
N GLN A 82 1.49 -17.06 -5.50
CA GLN A 82 1.23 -15.70 -5.00
C GLN A 82 2.49 -14.83 -4.98
N GLY A 83 3.64 -15.33 -5.45
CA GLY A 83 4.89 -14.59 -5.57
C GLY A 83 5.72 -14.53 -4.29
N TYR A 84 5.51 -15.41 -3.31
CA TYR A 84 6.36 -15.50 -2.12
C TYR A 84 7.48 -16.54 -2.30
N PRO A 85 8.70 -16.30 -1.79
CA PRO A 85 9.84 -17.19 -2.00
C PRO A 85 9.68 -18.51 -1.23
N LEU A 86 9.89 -19.62 -1.94
CA LEU A 86 9.79 -20.97 -1.36
C LEU A 86 10.94 -21.28 -0.41
N GLU A 87 12.13 -20.77 -0.68
CA GLU A 87 13.33 -21.00 0.12
C GLU A 87 14.18 -19.72 0.19
N ALA A 88 14.72 -19.48 1.38
CA ALA A 88 15.79 -18.52 1.62
C ALA A 88 16.54 -18.93 2.90
N PRO A 89 17.84 -18.62 3.03
CA PRO A 89 18.70 -18.07 1.99
C PRO A 89 19.09 -19.13 0.94
N LEU A 90 19.69 -18.71 -0.18
CA LEU A 90 20.30 -19.60 -1.18
C LEU A 90 21.80 -19.34 -1.28
N ASP A 91 22.60 -20.40 -1.34
CA ASP A 91 24.03 -20.32 -1.69
C ASP A 91 24.17 -20.34 -3.22
N ILE A 92 24.67 -19.24 -3.80
CA ILE A 92 24.73 -19.03 -5.25
C ILE A 92 26.16 -18.68 -5.63
N ASP A 93 26.80 -19.53 -6.43
CA ASP A 93 28.12 -19.28 -7.03
C ASP A 93 27.99 -18.24 -8.17
N HIS A 94 28.01 -16.96 -7.81
CA HIS A 94 27.90 -15.85 -8.77
C HIS A 94 28.75 -14.64 -8.34
N PRO A 95 29.37 -13.89 -9.28
CA PRO A 95 30.22 -12.72 -8.95
C PRO A 95 29.53 -11.59 -8.16
N ASN A 96 28.21 -11.52 -8.20
CA ASN A 96 27.39 -10.54 -7.46
C ASN A 96 27.04 -11.01 -6.04
N ALA A 97 27.28 -12.29 -5.70
CA ALA A 97 26.98 -12.86 -4.40
C ALA A 97 28.26 -12.85 -3.53
N ASP A 98 28.32 -11.93 -2.56
CA ASP A 98 29.40 -11.93 -1.57
C ASP A 98 29.13 -12.95 -0.44
N THR A 99 27.85 -13.28 -0.21
CA THR A 99 27.38 -14.26 0.79
C THR A 99 26.21 -15.07 0.23
N GLU A 100 25.63 -15.96 1.05
CA GLU A 100 24.28 -16.49 0.78
C GLU A 100 23.30 -15.33 0.50
N GLN A 101 22.38 -15.56 -0.43
CA GLN A 101 21.42 -14.57 -0.90
C GLN A 101 20.09 -14.72 -0.19
N VAL A 102 19.47 -13.59 0.13
CA VAL A 102 18.12 -13.49 0.71
C VAL A 102 17.24 -12.58 -0.13
N ILE A 103 15.95 -12.63 0.13
CA ILE A 103 14.94 -11.81 -0.54
C ILE A 103 14.60 -10.59 0.32
N ARG A 104 14.49 -9.42 -0.33
CA ARG A 104 14.12 -8.15 0.30
C ARG A 104 13.07 -7.41 -0.52
N THR A 105 12.16 -6.74 0.14
CA THR A 105 11.35 -5.65 -0.45
C THR A 105 11.56 -4.36 0.34
N VAL A 106 11.21 -3.24 -0.28
CA VAL A 106 11.41 -1.90 0.28
C VAL A 106 10.19 -1.02 0.05
N TRP A 107 10.09 -0.01 0.93
CA TRP A 107 9.24 1.16 0.78
C TRP A 107 10.13 2.38 0.93
N ALA A 108 10.09 3.25 -0.06
CA ALA A 108 10.72 4.56 -0.02
C ALA A 108 9.68 5.63 0.33
N ASN A 109 10.12 6.87 0.54
CA ASN A 109 9.24 7.97 0.96
C ASN A 109 8.49 7.63 2.28
N THR A 110 9.20 7.01 3.23
CA THR A 110 8.62 6.62 4.53
C THR A 110 8.13 7.84 5.32
N SER A 111 8.62 9.04 5.00
CA SER A 111 8.11 10.29 5.56
C SER A 111 6.64 10.57 5.23
N ALA A 112 6.07 9.93 4.20
CA ALA A 112 4.65 9.99 3.87
C ALA A 112 3.79 8.97 4.64
N LEU A 113 4.40 8.05 5.39
CA LEU A 113 3.71 7.08 6.24
C LEU A 113 3.55 7.59 7.68
N PRO A 114 2.48 7.20 8.39
CA PRO A 114 2.37 7.54 9.81
C PRO A 114 3.47 6.83 10.60
N ALA A 115 4.25 7.58 11.37
CA ALA A 115 5.19 6.99 12.32
C ALA A 115 4.43 6.22 13.42
N GLY A 116 4.99 5.11 13.91
CA GLY A 116 4.37 4.33 14.98
C GLY A 116 4.73 2.85 14.95
N THR A 117 4.02 2.07 15.76
CA THR A 117 4.18 0.61 15.78
C THR A 117 3.19 -0.04 14.83
N TYR A 118 3.72 -0.67 13.80
CA TYR A 118 3.01 -1.45 12.80
C TYR A 118 2.97 -2.92 13.23
N VAL A 119 2.05 -3.67 12.63
CA VAL A 119 1.95 -5.11 12.85
C VAL A 119 2.21 -5.85 11.54
N LEU A 120 3.22 -6.72 11.54
CA LEU A 120 3.44 -7.68 10.47
C LEU A 120 2.73 -8.99 10.81
N LEU A 121 1.90 -9.49 9.90
CA LEU A 121 1.30 -10.83 9.97
C LEU A 121 1.79 -11.67 8.79
N TYR A 122 2.19 -12.91 9.05
CA TYR A 122 2.63 -13.84 8.00
C TYR A 122 2.27 -15.27 8.36
N GLU A 123 2.23 -16.13 7.35
CA GLU A 123 2.15 -17.58 7.52
C GLU A 123 3.49 -18.22 7.17
N GLY A 124 3.72 -19.43 7.66
CA GLY A 124 4.95 -20.18 7.40
C GLY A 124 5.96 -20.15 8.55
N GLU A 125 7.09 -20.79 8.31
CA GLU A 125 8.20 -20.88 9.24
C GLU A 125 9.45 -20.26 8.63
N GLY A 126 10.06 -19.32 9.36
CA GLY A 126 11.22 -18.62 8.84
C GLY A 126 11.63 -17.46 9.75
N GLU A 127 12.36 -16.52 9.17
CA GLU A 127 12.90 -15.36 9.86
C GLU A 127 12.79 -14.14 8.97
N ILE A 128 12.19 -13.08 9.51
CA ILE A 128 12.02 -11.79 8.86
C ILE A 128 12.77 -10.76 9.68
N ASP A 129 13.53 -9.90 9.00
CA ASP A 129 14.27 -8.80 9.61
C ASP A 129 13.90 -7.47 8.95
N PHE A 130 14.09 -6.38 9.68
CA PHE A 130 13.84 -5.02 9.22
C PHE A 130 15.11 -4.18 9.25
N ARG A 131 15.21 -3.24 8.31
CA ARG A 131 16.34 -2.31 8.18
C ARG A 131 15.86 -0.88 7.91
N PHE A 132 16.79 0.06 8.11
CA PHE A 132 16.58 1.50 7.93
C PHE A 132 15.50 2.04 8.88
N ASP A 133 14.45 2.67 8.37
CA ASP A 133 13.40 3.31 9.18
C ASP A 133 12.47 2.34 9.92
N ALA A 134 12.69 1.03 9.79
CA ALA A 134 11.92 0.00 10.48
C ALA A 134 12.81 -0.84 11.40
N GLN A 135 12.32 -1.08 12.62
CA GLN A 135 12.97 -1.92 13.61
C GLN A 135 11.96 -2.87 14.26
N ALA A 136 12.26 -4.17 14.26
CA ALA A 136 11.46 -5.15 14.99
C ALA A 136 11.51 -4.86 16.51
N VAL A 137 10.34 -4.76 17.13
CA VAL A 137 10.16 -4.52 18.58
C VAL A 137 9.89 -5.82 19.31
N SER A 138 9.01 -6.66 18.74
CA SER A 138 8.67 -7.97 19.28
C SER A 138 8.29 -8.92 18.15
N GLN A 139 8.50 -10.22 18.38
CA GLN A 139 8.21 -11.27 17.40
C GLN A 139 7.68 -12.52 18.10
N SER A 140 6.65 -13.09 17.50
CA SER A 140 6.16 -14.44 17.73
C SER A 140 5.93 -15.13 16.37
N PRO A 141 5.75 -16.47 16.33
CA PRO A 141 5.42 -17.14 15.08
C PRO A 141 4.19 -16.51 14.41
N GLY A 142 4.37 -16.05 13.17
CA GLY A 142 3.33 -15.43 12.35
C GLY A 142 2.95 -13.98 12.70
N ARG A 143 3.57 -13.35 13.69
CA ARG A 143 3.27 -11.94 14.07
C ARG A 143 4.51 -11.20 14.56
N MET A 144 4.71 -9.96 14.10
CA MET A 144 5.73 -9.05 14.61
C MET A 144 5.14 -7.67 14.88
N GLU A 145 5.67 -6.99 15.90
CA GLU A 145 5.50 -5.56 16.08
C GLU A 145 6.75 -4.85 15.60
N VAL A 146 6.56 -3.84 14.76
CA VAL A 146 7.66 -3.15 14.06
C VAL A 146 7.50 -1.66 14.28
N ALA A 147 8.48 -1.03 14.90
CA ALA A 147 8.53 0.43 15.03
C ALA A 147 8.98 1.01 13.68
N VAL A 148 8.17 1.88 13.10
CA VAL A 148 8.50 2.66 11.90
C VAL A 148 8.73 4.11 12.33
N ILE A 149 9.96 4.59 12.17
CA ILE A 149 10.40 5.94 12.52
C ILE A 149 11.09 6.52 11.29
N PRO A 150 10.36 7.29 10.46
CA PRO A 150 10.92 7.87 9.24
C PRO A 150 12.15 8.74 9.52
N ASN A 151 13.27 8.45 8.86
CA ASN A 151 14.54 9.18 8.97
C ASN A 151 15.36 9.10 7.67
N ASP A 152 15.71 7.88 7.24
CA ASP A 152 16.46 7.58 6.01
C ASP A 152 15.58 7.70 4.74
N ASP A 153 14.26 7.90 4.93
CA ASP A 153 13.22 7.96 3.91
C ASP A 153 13.07 6.65 3.11
N ILE A 154 13.51 5.54 3.73
CA ILE A 154 13.40 4.18 3.21
C ILE A 154 13.30 3.18 4.37
N MET A 155 12.53 2.11 4.18
CA MET A 155 12.57 0.92 5.03
C MET A 155 12.63 -0.34 4.19
N ALA A 156 13.16 -1.40 4.78
CA ALA A 156 13.23 -2.70 4.13
C ALA A 156 12.72 -3.83 5.04
N LEU A 157 12.03 -4.78 4.41
CA LEU A 157 11.69 -6.09 4.98
C LEU A 157 12.55 -7.13 4.27
N MET A 158 13.29 -7.93 5.03
CA MET A 158 14.16 -8.98 4.54
C MET A 158 13.66 -10.34 5.03
N ILE A 159 13.43 -11.28 4.11
CA ILE A 159 13.17 -12.69 4.44
C ILE A 159 14.53 -13.37 4.58
N MET A 160 15.04 -13.40 5.81
CA MET A 160 16.34 -14.00 6.13
C MET A 160 16.32 -15.53 6.06
N ARG A 161 15.17 -16.13 6.37
CA ARG A 161 14.93 -17.56 6.20
C ARG A 161 13.50 -17.82 5.77
N SER A 162 13.29 -18.71 4.79
CA SER A 162 11.98 -19.28 4.44
C SER A 162 12.14 -20.81 4.38
N ASN A 163 11.41 -21.55 5.23
CA ASN A 163 11.50 -23.00 5.31
C ASN A 163 10.77 -23.63 4.09
N PRO A 164 11.44 -24.39 3.21
CA PRO A 164 10.78 -25.00 2.04
C PRO A 164 9.67 -25.99 2.40
N GLY A 165 9.68 -26.56 3.62
CA GLY A 165 8.58 -27.40 4.11
C GLY A 165 7.34 -26.64 4.55
N ASN A 166 7.47 -25.33 4.82
CA ASN A 166 6.38 -24.44 5.20
C ASN A 166 6.81 -22.98 4.94
N PRO A 167 6.83 -22.54 3.68
CA PRO A 167 7.46 -21.27 3.30
C PRO A 167 6.70 -20.07 3.86
N ILE A 168 7.45 -18.99 4.09
CA ILE A 168 6.87 -17.69 4.46
C ILE A 168 6.00 -17.19 3.32
N ARG A 169 4.75 -16.87 3.63
CA ARG A 169 3.75 -16.37 2.66
C ARG A 169 2.69 -15.52 3.33
N ASN A 170 1.79 -14.97 2.53
CA ASN A 170 0.64 -14.18 3.01
C ASN A 170 1.09 -13.07 3.97
N ILE A 171 2.14 -12.32 3.60
CA ILE A 171 2.65 -11.23 4.43
C ILE A 171 1.68 -10.04 4.33
N ARG A 172 1.23 -9.53 5.48
CA ARG A 172 0.48 -8.28 5.62
C ARG A 172 1.25 -7.37 6.56
N PHE A 173 1.43 -6.11 6.20
CA PHE A 173 2.13 -5.15 7.05
C PHE A 173 1.21 -3.96 7.35
N LEU A 174 0.63 -3.98 8.53
CA LEU A 174 -0.55 -3.18 8.88
C LEU A 174 -0.16 -1.91 9.60
N MET A 175 -0.73 -0.78 9.16
CA MET A 175 -0.61 0.53 9.80
C MET A 175 -1.04 0.49 11.27
N PRO A 176 -0.53 1.43 12.11
CA PRO A 176 -0.85 1.47 13.53
C PRO A 176 -2.36 1.46 13.80
N GLY A 177 -2.82 0.55 14.66
CA GLY A 177 -4.22 0.46 15.08
C GLY A 177 -5.18 -0.25 14.12
N THR A 178 -4.70 -0.81 13.01
CA THR A 178 -5.57 -1.39 11.96
C THR A 178 -5.67 -2.92 11.98
N GLU A 179 -4.88 -3.61 12.83
CA GLU A 179 -4.84 -5.09 12.93
C GLU A 179 -6.22 -5.73 13.16
N ALA A 180 -7.09 -5.08 13.92
CA ALA A 180 -8.41 -5.62 14.24
C ALA A 180 -9.46 -5.42 13.12
N THR A 181 -9.21 -4.53 12.16
CA THR A 181 -10.23 -4.05 11.20
C THR A 181 -9.84 -4.20 9.74
N TYR A 182 -8.57 -4.47 9.41
CA TYR A 182 -8.07 -4.47 8.04
C TYR A 182 -8.80 -5.42 7.07
N LEU A 183 -9.42 -6.49 7.59
CA LEU A 183 -10.21 -7.43 6.78
C LEU A 183 -11.57 -6.85 6.36
N ASP A 184 -12.21 -6.08 7.24
CA ASP A 184 -13.50 -5.45 6.99
C ASP A 184 -13.33 -4.11 6.24
N ASN A 185 -12.25 -3.39 6.55
CA ASN A 185 -11.91 -2.11 5.95
C ASN A 185 -10.41 -2.07 5.59
N PRO A 186 -10.05 -2.35 4.32
CA PRO A 186 -8.65 -2.32 3.90
C PRO A 186 -8.13 -0.89 3.68
N TRP A 187 -8.98 0.13 3.76
CA TRP A 187 -8.67 1.50 3.37
C TRP A 187 -8.05 2.31 4.50
N ASN A 188 -7.08 3.15 4.11
CA ASN A 188 -6.63 4.26 4.93
C ASN A 188 -7.66 5.40 4.88
N GLU A 189 -8.16 5.80 6.05
CA GLU A 189 -9.16 6.88 6.15
C GLU A 189 -8.64 8.21 5.60
N ASP A 190 -7.36 8.54 5.79
CA ASP A 190 -6.76 9.78 5.25
C ASP A 190 -6.83 9.82 3.71
N PHE A 191 -6.75 8.64 3.07
CA PHE A 191 -6.92 8.54 1.62
C PHE A 191 -8.39 8.72 1.23
N LEU A 192 -9.32 8.05 1.93
CA LEU A 192 -10.75 8.20 1.67
C LEU A 192 -11.21 9.65 1.82
N GLU A 193 -10.74 10.37 2.86
CA GLU A 193 -11.04 11.78 3.07
C GLU A 193 -10.54 12.67 1.92
N LYS A 194 -9.35 12.39 1.38
CA LYS A 194 -8.78 13.13 0.24
C LYS A 194 -9.53 12.87 -1.06
N VAL A 195 -10.08 11.67 -1.23
CA VAL A 195 -10.85 11.28 -2.43
C VAL A 195 -12.31 11.74 -2.36
N ALA A 196 -12.88 11.91 -1.16
CA ALA A 196 -14.27 12.28 -0.90
C ALA A 196 -14.86 13.43 -1.76
N PRO A 197 -14.10 14.50 -2.08
CA PRO A 197 -14.63 15.61 -2.88
C PRO A 197 -14.88 15.27 -4.35
N PHE A 198 -14.25 14.23 -4.90
CA PHE A 198 -14.29 13.92 -6.33
C PHE A 198 -15.48 13.05 -6.69
N LYS A 199 -16.17 13.40 -7.79
CA LYS A 199 -17.39 12.70 -8.26
C LYS A 199 -17.16 11.75 -9.42
N ALA A 200 -15.98 11.82 -10.04
CA ALA A 200 -15.51 10.83 -10.99
C ALA A 200 -14.07 10.46 -10.66
N LEU A 201 -13.78 9.16 -10.58
CA LEU A 201 -12.44 8.64 -10.32
C LEU A 201 -11.94 7.93 -11.58
N ARG A 202 -10.85 8.44 -12.13
CA ARG A 202 -10.15 7.83 -13.26
C ARG A 202 -9.01 6.97 -12.76
N PHE A 203 -8.91 5.78 -13.33
CA PHE A 203 -8.00 4.73 -12.87
C PHE A 203 -6.87 4.41 -13.85
N MET A 204 -6.50 5.35 -14.72
CA MET A 204 -5.50 5.09 -15.77
C MET A 204 -4.15 4.71 -15.17
N ASP A 205 -3.65 5.51 -14.23
CA ASP A 205 -2.34 5.27 -13.60
C ASP A 205 -2.48 4.28 -12.45
N TRP A 206 -3.56 4.35 -11.67
CA TRP A 206 -3.82 3.40 -10.58
C TRP A 206 -3.90 1.93 -11.03
N GLY A 207 -4.41 1.71 -12.25
CA GLY A 207 -4.43 0.42 -12.92
C GLY A 207 -3.25 0.13 -13.85
N LEU A 208 -2.20 0.97 -13.85
CA LEU A 208 -1.04 0.88 -14.74
C LEU A 208 -1.41 0.61 -16.21
N THR A 209 -2.43 1.30 -16.72
CA THR A 209 -3.01 1.01 -18.05
C THR A 209 -2.01 1.31 -19.19
N ASN A 210 -1.23 2.38 -19.04
CA ASN A 210 -0.27 2.81 -20.04
C ASN A 210 0.87 1.79 -20.18
N ASN A 211 1.17 1.37 -21.41
CA ASN A 211 2.16 0.32 -21.72
C ASN A 211 1.90 -1.04 -21.04
N SER A 212 0.68 -1.27 -20.55
CA SER A 212 0.30 -2.54 -19.92
C SER A 212 0.53 -3.71 -20.87
N ARG A 213 1.04 -4.81 -20.30
CA ARG A 213 1.25 -6.08 -21.00
C ARG A 213 0.10 -7.07 -20.78
N LEU A 214 -0.88 -6.71 -19.95
CA LEU A 214 -2.04 -7.53 -19.65
C LEU A 214 -2.89 -7.73 -20.91
N GLN A 215 -3.32 -8.96 -21.15
CA GLN A 215 -4.03 -9.34 -22.38
C GLN A 215 -5.34 -10.09 -22.08
N HIS A 216 -5.34 -11.00 -21.10
CA HIS A 216 -6.49 -11.81 -20.74
C HIS A 216 -7.02 -11.43 -19.35
N TRP A 217 -8.32 -11.62 -19.09
CA TRP A 217 -8.92 -11.34 -17.78
C TRP A 217 -8.19 -12.04 -16.63
N ALA A 218 -7.63 -13.23 -16.87
CA ALA A 218 -6.86 -13.98 -15.88
C ALA A 218 -5.51 -13.36 -15.52
N ASP A 219 -4.97 -12.45 -16.35
CA ASP A 219 -3.69 -11.78 -16.11
C ASP A 219 -3.82 -10.62 -15.10
N ARG A 220 -5.06 -10.17 -14.84
CA ARG A 220 -5.32 -8.97 -14.04
C ARG A 220 -4.79 -9.12 -12.60
N PRO A 221 -4.41 -8.01 -11.95
CA PRO A 221 -4.11 -8.04 -10.53
C PRO A 221 -5.33 -8.51 -9.71
N LEU A 222 -5.05 -9.25 -8.65
CA LEU A 222 -6.02 -9.76 -7.70
C LEU A 222 -5.82 -9.11 -6.31
N PRO A 223 -6.87 -8.98 -5.49
CA PRO A 223 -6.72 -8.52 -4.11
C PRO A 223 -5.79 -9.36 -3.24
N THR A 224 -5.47 -10.59 -3.67
CA THR A 224 -4.56 -11.51 -3.01
C THR A 224 -3.10 -11.27 -3.35
N ASP A 225 -2.79 -10.53 -4.42
CA ASP A 225 -1.41 -10.29 -4.85
C ASP A 225 -0.64 -9.53 -3.78
N TYR A 226 0.58 -9.98 -3.48
CA TYR A 226 1.35 -9.41 -2.37
C TYR A 226 1.64 -7.92 -2.55
N THR A 227 1.76 -7.45 -3.81
CA THR A 227 1.92 -6.05 -4.18
C THR A 227 1.20 -5.72 -5.48
N TYR A 228 0.71 -4.48 -5.58
CA TYR A 228 0.06 -3.92 -6.76
C TYR A 228 1.04 -3.09 -7.63
N THR A 229 2.29 -2.91 -7.20
CA THR A 229 3.31 -2.17 -7.97
C THR A 229 3.70 -2.87 -9.27
N LEU A 230 3.42 -4.17 -9.40
CA LEU A 230 3.73 -4.97 -10.59
C LEU A 230 2.72 -4.78 -11.73
N ALA A 231 1.42 -4.72 -11.41
CA ALA A 231 0.36 -4.82 -12.41
C ALA A 231 -0.81 -3.83 -12.22
N GLY A 232 -0.73 -2.96 -11.21
CA GLY A 232 -1.78 -2.01 -10.88
C GLY A 232 -2.72 -2.53 -9.78
N ASN A 233 -3.63 -1.67 -9.35
CA ASN A 233 -4.63 -2.03 -8.35
C ASN A 233 -5.71 -2.93 -8.96
N PRO A 234 -6.22 -3.94 -8.23
CA PRO A 234 -7.28 -4.82 -8.70
C PRO A 234 -8.62 -4.09 -8.86
N TYR A 235 -9.41 -4.48 -9.86
CA TYR A 235 -10.71 -3.90 -10.16
C TYR A 235 -11.69 -3.95 -8.98
N GLU A 236 -11.58 -4.97 -8.13
CA GLU A 236 -12.37 -5.12 -6.91
C GLU A 236 -12.21 -3.90 -5.98
N HIS A 237 -11.00 -3.36 -5.85
CA HIS A 237 -10.74 -2.15 -5.06
C HIS A 237 -11.27 -0.88 -5.74
N TRP A 238 -11.35 -0.85 -7.07
CA TRP A 238 -11.91 0.29 -7.80
C TRP A 238 -13.41 0.38 -7.57
N ILE A 239 -14.08 -0.78 -7.66
CA ILE A 239 -15.51 -0.91 -7.41
C ILE A 239 -15.83 -0.55 -5.97
N ASP A 240 -15.08 -1.08 -5.00
CA ASP A 240 -15.29 -0.77 -3.58
C ASP A 240 -15.09 0.71 -3.27
N LEU A 241 -14.00 1.33 -3.78
CA LEU A 241 -13.76 2.76 -3.60
C LEU A 241 -14.88 3.62 -4.19
N CYS A 242 -15.29 3.36 -5.44
CA CYS A 242 -16.36 4.11 -6.09
C CYS A 242 -17.70 3.94 -5.36
N ASN A 243 -18.01 2.73 -4.87
CA ASN A 243 -19.21 2.45 -4.10
C ASN A 243 -19.20 3.21 -2.76
N ARG A 244 -18.07 3.27 -2.06
CA ARG A 244 -17.95 4.04 -0.81
C ARG A 244 -18.07 5.54 -1.06
N ASN A 245 -17.38 6.04 -2.08
CA ASN A 245 -17.31 7.45 -2.40
C ASN A 245 -18.55 8.00 -3.14
N GLN A 246 -19.42 7.10 -3.64
CA GLN A 246 -20.54 7.44 -4.52
C GLN A 246 -20.07 8.27 -5.73
N SER A 247 -19.07 7.75 -6.42
CA SER A 247 -18.43 8.38 -7.58
C SER A 247 -18.45 7.50 -8.82
N ASP A 248 -18.52 8.11 -9.99
CA ASP A 248 -18.44 7.41 -11.26
C ASP A 248 -17.04 6.84 -11.50
N ALA A 249 -16.97 5.58 -11.94
CA ALA A 249 -15.73 4.92 -12.31
C ALA A 249 -15.37 5.22 -13.78
N TRP A 250 -14.28 5.95 -14.02
CA TRP A 250 -13.67 6.03 -15.35
C TRP A 250 -12.58 4.96 -15.47
N VAL A 251 -13.04 3.78 -15.88
CA VAL A 251 -12.22 2.61 -16.18
C VAL A 251 -11.41 2.83 -17.46
N CYS A 252 -10.12 2.54 -17.40
CA CYS A 252 -9.24 2.47 -18.55
C CYS A 252 -8.84 1.00 -18.75
N VAL A 253 -8.94 0.49 -19.99
CA VAL A 253 -8.66 -0.92 -20.31
C VAL A 253 -7.29 -1.01 -21.00
N PRO A 254 -6.43 -2.00 -20.66
CA PRO A 254 -5.17 -2.22 -21.35
C PRO A 254 -5.32 -2.30 -22.87
N HIS A 255 -4.42 -1.66 -23.61
CA HIS A 255 -4.48 -1.65 -25.08
C HIS A 255 -4.28 -3.02 -25.75
N ARG A 256 -3.77 -4.01 -25.01
CA ARG A 256 -3.56 -5.39 -25.48
C ARG A 256 -4.66 -6.35 -25.03
N ALA A 257 -5.63 -5.86 -24.26
CA ALA A 257 -6.76 -6.65 -23.80
C ALA A 257 -7.50 -7.30 -24.98
N ASP A 258 -7.85 -8.58 -24.83
CA ASP A 258 -8.70 -9.28 -25.79
C ASP A 258 -10.18 -8.97 -25.58
N ASP A 259 -11.04 -9.53 -26.43
CA ASP A 259 -12.49 -9.31 -26.38
C ASP A 259 -13.17 -9.89 -25.11
N ASN A 260 -12.47 -10.75 -24.35
CA ASN A 260 -12.98 -11.37 -23.12
C ASN A 260 -12.37 -10.75 -21.84
N TYR A 261 -11.57 -9.70 -21.97
CA TYR A 261 -11.03 -8.95 -20.85
C TYR A 261 -12.12 -8.10 -20.16
#